data_AF-A0A2D8KDE0-F1
#
_entry.id   AF-A0A2D8KDE0-F1
#
_cell.length_a   1.000
_cell.length_b   1.000
_cell.length_c   1.000
_cell.angle_alpha   90.00
_cell.angle_beta   90.00
_cell.angle_gamma   90.00
#
_symmetry.space_group_name_H-M   'P 1'
#
loop_
_entity.id
_entity.type
_entity.pdbx_description
1 polymer ?
#
loop_
_entity_poly.entity_id
_entity_poly.type
_entity_poly.pdbx_seq_one_letter_code
_entity_poly.pdbx_strand_id
1 'polypeptide(L)'
;TILFLNKYTQHPLHFFGMIGLTTFTAGVFTEFIVLYYKFFLGEPFAKHIALLLLGLSLIFIGIQFFSIGLLGEMMARYSQRKEDRVKDIKSSQN
;
A
#
# COMPACT_ATOMS: atom_id res chain seq x y z
N THR A 1 -26.60 -11.32 -7.76
CA THR A 1 -25.49 -11.65 -6.84
C THR A 1 -24.27 -10.75 -6.98
N ILE A 2 -23.99 -10.13 -8.13
CA ILE A 2 -22.82 -9.24 -8.34
C ILE A 2 -22.98 -7.77 -7.87
N LEU A 3 -24.17 -7.35 -7.43
CA LEU A 3 -24.45 -5.94 -7.08
C LEU A 3 -24.00 -5.53 -5.65
N PHE A 4 -23.65 -6.48 -4.79
CA PHE A 4 -23.29 -6.19 -3.39
C PHE A 4 -21.80 -5.93 -3.15
N LEU A 5 -20.92 -6.24 -4.10
CA LEU A 5 -19.49 -5.93 -3.98
C LEU A 5 -19.16 -4.46 -4.32
N ASN A 6 -20.06 -3.78 -5.04
CA ASN A 6 -19.81 -2.42 -5.54
C ASN A 6 -19.87 -1.33 -4.45
N LYS A 7 -20.45 -1.62 -3.28
CA LYS A 7 -20.64 -0.60 -2.22
C LYS A 7 -19.61 -0.66 -1.08
N TYR A 8 -18.76 -1.68 -1.03
CA TYR A 8 -17.74 -1.81 0.02
C TYR A 8 -16.35 -1.28 -0.41
N THR A 9 -16.17 -0.95 -1.69
CA THR A 9 -14.92 -0.42 -2.28
C THR A 9 -14.84 1.11 -2.24
N GLN A 10 -15.37 1.75 -1.18
CA GLN A 10 -15.48 3.22 -1.20
C GLN A 10 -14.14 3.94 -1.03
N HIS A 11 -13.14 3.36 -0.35
CA HIS A 11 -11.78 3.95 -0.24
C HIS A 11 -10.68 2.88 -0.16
N PRO A 12 -10.30 2.24 -1.29
CA PRO A 12 -9.23 1.24 -1.32
C PRO A 12 -7.87 1.76 -0.82
N LEU A 13 -7.64 3.08 -0.84
CA LEU A 13 -6.45 3.69 -0.23
C LEU A 13 -6.36 3.40 1.27
N HIS A 14 -7.47 3.44 2.01
CA HIS A 14 -7.40 3.35 3.47
C HIS A 14 -6.96 1.95 3.92
N PHE A 15 -7.42 0.90 3.24
CA PHE A 15 -7.06 -0.47 3.60
C PHE A 15 -5.61 -0.79 3.23
N PHE A 16 -5.24 -0.63 1.95
CA PHE A 16 -3.90 -0.97 1.48
C PHE A 16 -2.83 0.04 1.90
N GLY A 17 -3.18 1.32 2.01
CA GLY A 17 -2.30 2.38 2.49
C GLY A 17 -1.99 2.28 3.98
N MET A 18 -2.98 1.95 4.83
CA MET A 18 -2.73 1.74 6.27
C MET A 18 -1.82 0.52 6.50
N ILE A 19 -2.09 -0.60 5.82
CA ILE A 19 -1.23 -1.79 5.89
C ILE A 19 0.18 -1.43 5.41
N GLY A 20 0.30 -0.82 4.21
CA GLY A 20 1.59 -0.43 3.65
C GLY A 20 2.39 0.52 4.54
N LEU A 21 1.74 1.48 5.19
CA LEU A 21 2.38 2.40 6.13
C LEU A 21 2.89 1.65 7.37
N THR A 22 2.09 0.75 7.95
CA THR A 22 2.52 -0.04 9.11
C THR A 22 3.72 -0.94 8.81
N THR A 23 3.74 -1.62 7.66
CA THR A 23 4.89 -2.44 7.24
C THR A 23 6.10 -1.60 6.88
N PHE A 24 5.91 -0.45 6.24
CA PHE A 24 7.00 0.48 5.95
C PHE A 24 7.66 0.98 7.24
N THR A 25 6.88 1.43 8.23
CA THR A 25 7.40 1.88 9.52
C THR A 25 8.13 0.73 10.25
N ALA A 26 7.59 -0.49 10.22
CA ALA A 26 8.26 -1.66 10.80
C ALA A 26 9.58 -1.99 10.09
N GLY A 27 9.64 -1.87 8.77
CA GLY A 27 10.86 -2.06 7.98
C GLY A 27 11.93 -1.02 8.31
N VAL A 28 11.55 0.27 8.39
CA VAL A 28 12.46 1.36 8.80
C VAL A 28 12.97 1.14 10.22
N PHE A 29 12.11 0.72 11.15
CA PHE A 29 12.52 0.42 12.53
C PHE A 29 13.53 -0.74 12.57
N THR A 30 13.30 -1.77 11.76
CA THR A 30 14.21 -2.91 11.64
C THR A 30 15.57 -2.49 11.07
N GLU A 31 15.61 -1.69 10.01
CA GLU A 31 16.87 -1.14 9.49
C GLU A 31 17.60 -0.27 10.52
N PHE A 32 16.87 0.53 11.29
CA PHE A 32 17.47 1.39 12.31
C PHE A 32 18.14 0.57 13.42
N ILE A 33 17.51 -0.54 13.83
CA ILE A 33 18.11 -1.50 14.79
C ILE A 33 19.40 -2.10 14.22
N VAL A 34 19.39 -2.52 12.94
CA VAL A 34 20.58 -3.09 12.29
C VAL A 34 21.71 -2.07 12.18
N LEU A 35 21.39 -0.81 11.83
CA LEU A 35 22.37 0.29 11.84
C LEU A 35 22.94 0.53 13.24
N TYR A 36 22.10 0.49 14.28
CA TYR A 36 22.53 0.64 15.66
C TYR A 36 23.52 -0.45 16.06
N TYR A 37 23.19 -1.73 15.80
CA TYR A 37 24.10 -2.85 16.07
C TYR A 37 25.44 -2.69 15.34
N LYS A 38 25.42 -2.26 14.08
CA LYS A 38 26.65 -2.05 13.34
C LYS A 38 27.51 -0.92 13.91
N PHE A 39 26.93 0.24 14.18
CA PHE A 39 27.69 1.42 14.62
C PHE A 39 28.17 1.32 16.06
N PHE A 40 27.40 0.67 16.96
CA PHE A 40 27.75 0.57 18.38
C PHE A 40 28.52 -0.70 18.75
N LEU A 41 28.19 -1.86 18.16
CA LEU A 41 28.86 -3.14 18.50
C LEU A 41 30.05 -3.45 17.57
N GLY A 42 30.21 -2.74 16.44
CA GLY A 42 31.30 -3.00 15.48
C GLY A 42 31.22 -4.37 14.81
N GLU A 43 30.09 -5.05 14.91
CA GLU A 43 29.86 -6.38 14.33
C GLU A 43 29.79 -6.30 12.79
N PRO A 44 30.44 -7.23 12.06
CA PRO A 44 30.44 -7.22 10.61
C PRO A 44 29.03 -7.43 10.05
N PHE A 45 28.69 -6.66 9.00
CA PHE A 45 27.41 -6.75 8.28
C PHE A 45 27.02 -8.18 7.90
N ALA A 46 28.01 -9.04 7.62
CA ALA A 46 27.80 -10.42 7.20
C ALA A 46 26.96 -11.24 8.20
N LYS A 47 27.05 -10.97 9.50
CA LYS A 47 26.24 -11.66 10.52
C LYS A 47 24.78 -11.21 10.56
N HIS A 48 24.52 -9.97 10.12
CA HIS A 48 23.20 -9.35 10.21
C HIS A 48 22.55 -9.15 8.83
N ILE A 49 23.12 -9.75 7.78
CA ILE A 49 22.64 -9.67 6.40
C ILE A 49 21.18 -10.12 6.28
N ALA A 50 20.77 -11.14 7.04
CA ALA A 50 19.40 -11.63 7.04
C ALA A 50 18.40 -10.58 7.57
N LEU A 51 18.75 -9.88 8.66
CA LEU A 51 17.93 -8.80 9.22
C LEU A 51 17.90 -7.57 8.31
N LEU A 52 19.04 -7.25 7.66
CA LEU A 52 19.13 -6.14 6.72
C LEU A 52 18.25 -6.40 5.49
N LEU A 53 18.34 -7.60 4.91
CA LEU A 53 17.51 -8.02 3.79
C LEU A 53 16.02 -8.06 4.16
N LEU A 54 15.71 -8.52 5.37
CA LEU A 54 14.34 -8.49 5.90
C LEU A 54 13.82 -7.05 6.02
N GLY A 55 14.59 -6.13 6.62
CA GLY A 55 14.22 -4.72 6.72
C GLY A 55 13.95 -4.08 5.37
N LEU A 56 14.87 -4.28 4.41
CA LEU A 56 14.73 -3.78 3.04
C LEU A 56 13.50 -4.38 2.32
N SER A 57 13.24 -5.68 2.50
CA SER A 57 12.07 -6.35 1.93
C SER A 57 10.77 -5.79 2.50
N LEU A 58 10.71 -5.53 3.81
CA LEU A 58 9.55 -4.90 4.46
C LEU A 58 9.28 -3.50 3.91
N ILE A 59 10.33 -2.70 3.71
CA ILE A 59 10.23 -1.37 3.09
C ILE A 59 9.70 -1.49 1.66
N PHE A 60 10.27 -2.40 0.86
CA PHE A 60 9.88 -2.62 -0.53
C PHE A 60 8.40 -3.03 -0.63
N ILE A 61 7.98 -3.96 0.21
CA ILE A 61 6.59 -4.41 0.31
C ILE A 61 5.69 -3.24 0.76
N GLY A 62 6.08 -2.47 1.77
CA GLY A 62 5.32 -1.31 2.26
C GLY A 62 5.04 -0.28 1.16
N ILE A 63 6.07 0.07 0.37
CA ILE A 63 5.95 0.99 -0.77
C ILE A 63 5.02 0.40 -1.85
N GLN A 64 5.15 -0.90 -2.13
CA GLN A 64 4.32 -1.60 -3.12
C GLN A 64 2.84 -1.55 -2.72
N PHE A 65 2.52 -1.86 -1.47
CA PHE A 65 1.15 -1.81 -0.94
C PHE A 65 0.59 -0.39 -0.91
N PHE A 66 1.40 0.60 -0.53
CA PHE A 66 1.01 2.01 -0.56
C PHE A 66 0.63 2.44 -1.99
N SER A 67 1.44 2.06 -2.97
CA SER A 67 1.21 2.35 -4.39
C SER A 67 -0.09 1.70 -4.90
N ILE A 68 -0.34 0.44 -4.54
CA ILE A 68 -1.58 -0.27 -4.87
C ILE A 68 -2.80 0.42 -4.24
N GLY A 69 -2.68 0.91 -3.00
CA GLY A 69 -3.75 1.67 -2.35
C GLY A 69 -4.11 2.95 -3.11
N LEU A 70 -3.11 3.71 -3.55
CA LEU A 70 -3.32 4.90 -4.38
C LEU A 70 -3.95 4.56 -5.73
N LEU A 71 -3.43 3.53 -6.41
CA LEU A 71 -3.96 3.05 -7.68
C LEU A 71 -5.41 2.57 -7.56
N GLY A 72 -5.73 1.87 -6.47
CA GLY A 72 -7.10 1.47 -6.17
C GLY A 72 -8.02 2.67 -6.06
N GLU A 73 -7.58 3.76 -5.41
CA GLU A 73 -8.41 4.95 -5.22
C GLU A 73 -8.64 5.70 -6.54
N MET A 74 -7.61 5.75 -7.40
CA MET A 74 -7.74 6.28 -8.76
C MET A 74 -8.71 5.44 -9.60
N MET A 75 -8.61 4.11 -9.51
CA MET A 75 -9.47 3.19 -10.26
C MET A 75 -10.94 3.28 -9.78
N ALA A 76 -11.17 3.40 -8.48
CA ALA A 76 -12.49 3.60 -7.90
C ALA A 76 -13.12 4.92 -8.40
N ARG A 77 -12.36 6.02 -8.38
CA ARG A 77 -12.80 7.32 -8.91
C ARG A 77 -13.09 7.27 -10.41
N TYR A 78 -12.26 6.58 -11.18
CA TYR A 78 -12.46 6.40 -12.61
C TYR A 78 -13.74 5.60 -12.92
N SER A 79 -13.98 4.52 -12.18
CA SER A 79 -15.18 3.69 -12.31
C SER A 79 -16.45 4.50 -12.00
N GLN A 80 -16.44 5.29 -10.92
CA GLN A 80 -17.58 6.14 -10.55
C GLN A 80 -17.90 7.19 -11.63
N ARG A 81 -16.88 7.88 -12.16
CA ARG A 81 -17.09 8.83 -13.28
C ARG A 81 -17.72 8.18 -14.51
N LYS A 82 -17.37 6.92 -14.80
CA LYS A 82 -17.93 6.19 -15.93
C LYS A 82 -19.41 5.84 -15.71
N GLU A 83 -19.80 5.49 -14.49
CA GLU A 83 -21.19 5.19 -14.14
C GLU A 83 -22.09 6.43 -14.25
N ASP A 84 -21.61 7.61 -13.82
CA ASP A 84 -22.37 8.87 -13.89
C ASP A 84 -22.67 9.28 -15.34
N ARG A 85 -21.70 9.10 -16.24
CA ARG A 85 -21.87 9.39 -17.68
C ARG A 85 -22.93 8.52 -18.34
N VAL A 86 -23.07 7.26 -17.93
CA VAL A 86 -24.07 6.34 -18.49
C VAL A 86 -25.49 6.71 -18.01
N LYS A 87 -25.64 7.19 -16.77
CA LYS A 87 -26.93 7.65 -16.23
C LYS A 87 -27.42 8.91 -16.94
N ASP A 88 -26.51 9.84 -17.22
CA ASP A 88 -26.82 11.10 -17.92
C ASP A 88 -27.37 10.87 -19.34
N ILE A 89 -26.68 10.03 -20.13
CA ILE A 89 -27.12 9.66 -21.49
C ILE A 89 -28.51 9.01 -21.48
N LYS A 90 -28.78 8.16 -20.49
CA LYS A 90 -30.07 7.44 -20.38
C LYS A 90 -31.21 8.36 -19.96
N SER A 91 -30.93 9.42 -19.18
CA SER A 91 -31.95 10.41 -18.82
C SER A 91 -32.25 11.38 -19.96
N SER A 92 -31.28 11.66 -20.83
CA SER A 92 -31.46 12.52 -22.01
C SER A 92 -32.24 11.84 -23.16
N GLN A 93 -32.41 10.51 -23.12
CA GLN A 93 -33.17 9.76 -24.13
C GLN A 93 -34.63 9.49 -23.73
N ASN A 94 -35.07 9.91 -22.54
CA ASN A 94 -36.39 9.59 -21.99
C ASN A 94 -37.25 10.84 -21.79
#